data_AF-A0A923MLC5-F1
#
_entry.id   AF-A0A923MLC5-F1
#
_cell.length_a   1.000
_cell.length_b   1.000
_cell.length_c   1.000
_cell.angle_alpha   90.00
_cell.angle_beta   90.00
_cell.angle_gamma   90.00
#
_symmetry.space_group_name_H-M   'P 1'
#
loop_
_entity.id
_entity.type
_entity.pdbx_description
1 polymer ?
#
loop_
_entity_poly.entity_id
_entity_poly.type
_entity_poly.pdbx_seq_one_letter_code
_entity_poly.pdbx_strand_id
1 'polypeptide(L)'
;MKRRILSSLMALVLCLTLLPAAAYADGGTAVYVSSSGNDGTGDGSADKPFATLAKAVDAADDGATVYVMSDLTMTAPPVFTASR
;
A
#
# COMPACT_ATOMS: atom_id res chain seq x y z
N MET A 1 -36.57 -0.73 -29.55
CA MET A 1 -35.17 -1.13 -29.27
C MET A 1 -34.42 -0.12 -28.38
N LYS A 2 -34.61 1.21 -28.55
CA LYS A 2 -34.01 2.24 -27.66
C LYS A 2 -34.27 2.06 -26.15
N ARG A 3 -35.46 1.60 -25.75
CA ARG A 3 -35.82 1.35 -24.33
C ARG A 3 -35.07 0.16 -23.70
N ARG A 4 -34.68 -0.82 -24.51
CA ARG A 4 -33.94 -2.02 -24.04
C ARG A 4 -32.46 -1.69 -23.82
N ILE A 5 -31.88 -0.87 -24.71
CA ILE A 5 -30.50 -0.38 -24.61
C ILE A 5 -30.33 0.56 -23.41
N LEU A 6 -31.34 1.39 -23.13
CA LEU A 6 -31.31 2.30 -21.97
C LEU A 6 -31.34 1.51 -20.64
N SER A 7 -32.11 0.42 -20.58
CA SER A 7 -32.17 -0.45 -19.41
C SER A 7 -30.84 -1.17 -19.14
N SER A 8 -30.20 -1.72 -20.19
CA SER A 8 -28.87 -2.35 -20.05
C SER A 8 -27.78 -1.35 -19.67
N LEU A 9 -27.86 -0.11 -20.16
CA LEU A 9 -26.90 0.94 -19.81
C LEU A 9 -27.00 1.33 -18.33
N MET A 10 -28.22 1.48 -17.81
CA MET A 10 -28.44 1.79 -16.38
C MET A 10 -28.00 0.64 -15.47
N ALA A 11 -28.25 -0.60 -15.86
CA ALA A 11 -27.75 -1.77 -15.14
C ALA A 11 -26.21 -1.81 -15.14
N LEU A 12 -25.56 -1.48 -16.26
CA LEU A 12 -24.11 -1.41 -16.34
C LEU A 12 -23.53 -0.29 -15.46
N VAL A 13 -24.14 0.90 -15.47
CA VAL A 13 -23.73 2.03 -14.61
C VAL A 13 -23.89 1.68 -13.13
N LEU A 14 -24.97 1.00 -12.75
CA LEU A 14 -25.15 0.52 -11.38
C LEU A 14 -24.09 -0.52 -11.01
N CYS A 15 -23.82 -1.49 -11.88
CA CYS A 15 -22.76 -2.47 -11.65
C CYS A 15 -21.41 -1.79 -11.47
N LEU A 16 -21.06 -0.81 -12.33
CA LEU A 16 -19.79 -0.07 -12.29
C LEU A 16 -19.61 0.82 -11.05
N THR A 17 -20.71 1.38 -10.53
CA THR A 17 -20.68 2.25 -9.34
C THR A 17 -20.72 1.47 -8.02
N LEU A 18 -21.02 0.17 -8.05
CA LEU A 18 -20.96 -0.73 -6.89
C LEU A 18 -19.60 -1.45 -6.72
N LEU A 19 -18.66 -1.31 -7.66
CA LEU A 19 -17.28 -1.84 -7.50
C LEU A 19 -16.40 -1.17 -6.42
N PRO A 20 -16.62 0.07 -5.94
CA PRO A 20 -15.74 0.67 -4.96
C PRO A 20 -16.20 0.32 -3.54
N ALA A 21 -15.88 -0.90 -3.09
CA ALA A 21 -15.84 -1.21 -1.65
C ALA A 21 -15.06 -2.51 -1.38
N ALA A 22 -15.28 -3.56 -2.18
CA ALA A 22 -14.68 -4.87 -1.94
C ALA A 22 -13.22 -5.00 -2.41
N ALA A 23 -12.69 -4.01 -3.14
CA ALA A 23 -11.30 -3.98 -3.58
C ALA A 23 -10.34 -3.39 -2.53
N TYR A 24 -10.87 -2.81 -1.46
CA TYR A 24 -10.09 -2.31 -0.33
C TYR A 24 -10.08 -3.42 0.72
N ALA A 25 -9.23 -4.42 0.52
CA ALA A 25 -8.83 -5.25 1.64
C ALA A 25 -8.14 -4.33 2.65
N ASP A 26 -8.74 -4.23 3.83
CA ASP A 26 -8.41 -3.39 4.99
C ASP A 26 -7.05 -3.70 5.65
N GLY A 27 -6.08 -4.18 4.87
CA GLY A 27 -4.67 -4.14 5.24
C GLY A 27 -4.09 -2.92 4.54
N GLY A 28 -3.73 -1.88 5.28
CA GLY A 28 -3.11 -0.70 4.69
C GLY A 28 -1.91 -1.07 3.82
N THR A 29 -1.60 -0.20 2.85
CA THR A 29 -0.56 -0.42 1.85
C THR A 29 0.72 -0.98 2.47
N ALA A 30 1.26 -2.05 1.88
CA ALA A 30 2.52 -2.62 2.33
C ALA A 30 3.70 -1.73 1.90
N VAL A 31 4.62 -1.45 2.83
CA VAL A 31 5.86 -0.70 2.56
C VAL A 31 7.06 -1.59 2.86
N TYR A 32 8.02 -1.69 1.94
CA TYR A 32 9.15 -2.62 2.04
C TYR A 32 10.47 -1.89 2.32
N VAL A 33 11.32 -2.52 3.13
CA VAL A 33 12.66 -2.06 3.46
C VAL A 33 13.68 -3.16 3.18
N SER A 34 14.74 -2.81 2.44
CA SER A 34 15.82 -3.71 2.01
C SER A 34 17.17 -3.01 2.17
N SER A 35 18.25 -3.78 2.42
CA SER A 35 19.60 -3.21 2.42
C SER A 35 20.07 -2.77 1.03
N SER A 36 19.46 -3.31 -0.03
CA SER A 36 19.65 -2.88 -1.42
C SER A 36 18.70 -1.77 -1.89
N GLY A 37 17.80 -1.31 -1.00
CA GLY A 37 16.81 -0.28 -1.30
C GLY A 37 17.41 1.12 -1.47
N ASN A 38 16.54 2.11 -1.73
CA ASN A 38 16.95 3.50 -1.92
C ASN A 38 15.90 4.49 -1.38
N ASP A 39 16.29 5.39 -0.47
CA ASP A 39 15.36 6.36 0.13
C ASP A 39 14.98 7.55 -0.77
N GLY A 40 15.77 7.80 -1.83
CA GLY A 40 15.52 8.88 -2.79
C GLY A 40 14.75 8.44 -4.03
N THR A 41 14.92 7.18 -4.46
CA THR A 41 14.30 6.65 -5.69
C THR A 41 13.39 5.44 -5.47
N GLY A 42 13.44 4.82 -4.29
CA GLY A 42 12.50 3.77 -3.89
C GLY A 42 11.10 4.35 -3.74
N ASP A 43 10.09 3.55 -4.04
CA ASP A 43 8.68 3.91 -3.88
C ASP A 43 7.99 3.11 -2.76
N GLY A 44 8.76 2.27 -2.05
CA GLY A 44 8.26 1.46 -0.95
C GLY A 44 7.61 0.15 -1.40
N SER A 45 7.55 -0.14 -2.70
CA SER A 45 7.13 -1.45 -3.20
C SER A 45 8.19 -2.53 -2.96
N ALA A 46 7.82 -3.80 -3.12
CA ALA A 46 8.77 -4.91 -3.03
C ALA A 46 9.87 -4.87 -4.12
N ASP A 47 9.56 -4.30 -5.29
CA ASP A 47 10.51 -4.16 -6.40
C ASP A 47 11.46 -2.97 -6.21
N LYS A 48 11.01 -1.92 -5.51
CA LYS A 48 11.78 -0.70 -5.22
C LYS A 48 11.66 -0.30 -3.74
N PRO A 49 12.20 -1.13 -2.83
CA PRO A 49 12.11 -0.90 -1.41
C PRO A 49 12.87 0.36 -0.98
N PHE A 50 12.47 0.92 0.15
CA PHE A 50 13.28 1.94 0.83
C PHE A 50 14.53 1.31 1.46
N ALA A 51 15.57 2.12 1.64
CA ALA A 51 16.81 1.68 2.30
C ALA A 51 16.69 1.71 3.83
N THR A 52 15.85 2.59 4.37
CA THR A 52 15.74 2.79 5.83
C THR A 52 14.31 2.61 6.36
N LEU A 53 14.24 2.13 7.60
CA LEU A 53 12.99 2.05 8.36
C LEU A 53 12.35 3.43 8.59
N ALA A 54 13.16 4.46 8.84
CA ALA A 54 12.66 5.82 9.05
C ALA A 54 11.90 6.31 7.80
N LYS A 55 12.49 6.13 6.62
CA LYS A 55 11.83 6.50 5.36
C LYS A 55 10.54 5.72 5.12
N ALA A 56 10.53 4.43 5.44
CA ALA A 56 9.34 3.60 5.33
C ALA A 56 8.23 4.03 6.28
N VAL A 57 8.55 4.41 7.52
CA VAL A 57 7.57 4.92 8.49
C VAL A 57 7.01 6.26 8.05
N ASP A 58 7.84 7.18 7.54
CA ASP A 58 7.38 8.48 7.03
C ASP A 58 6.46 8.34 5.79
N ALA A 59 6.65 7.28 5.01
CA ALA A 59 5.88 7.00 3.79
C ALA A 59 4.66 6.10 4.02
N ALA A 60 4.57 5.45 5.19
CA ALA A 60 3.49 4.52 5.51
C ALA A 60 2.22 5.29 5.88
N ASP A 61 1.13 5.00 5.17
CA ASP A 61 -0.20 5.49 5.54
C ASP A 61 -0.70 4.83 6.83
N ASP A 62 -1.68 5.44 7.49
CA ASP A 62 -2.32 4.84 8.67
C ASP A 62 -2.86 3.44 8.35
N GLY A 63 -2.51 2.47 9.19
CA GLY A 63 -2.89 1.06 9.00
C GLY A 63 -2.00 0.27 8.04
N ALA A 64 -0.97 0.89 7.46
CA ALA A 64 0.04 0.22 6.64
C ALA A 64 0.86 -0.82 7.42
N THR A 65 1.41 -1.78 6.69
CA THR A 65 2.37 -2.76 7.22
C THR A 65 3.74 -2.52 6.62
N VAL A 66 4.76 -2.36 7.48
CA VAL A 66 6.16 -2.26 7.05
C VAL A 66 6.81 -3.65 7.05
N TYR A 67 7.21 -4.15 5.89
CA TYR A 67 7.94 -5.40 5.70
C TYR A 67 9.45 -5.15 5.67
N VAL A 68 10.15 -5.74 6.64
CA VAL A 68 11.62 -5.74 6.67
C VAL A 68 12.12 -6.99 5.96
N MET A 69 12.92 -6.82 4.91
CA MET A 69 13.44 -7.93 4.13
C MET A 69 14.61 -8.63 4.83
N SER A 70 14.88 -9.88 4.43
CA SER A 70 15.87 -10.76 5.07
C SER A 70 17.33 -10.33 4.87
N ASP A 71 17.57 -9.34 4.02
CA ASP A 71 18.88 -8.80 3.67
C ASP A 71 19.32 -7.65 4.60
N LEU A 72 18.49 -7.25 5.58
CA LEU A 72 18.91 -6.34 6.65
C LEU A 72 19.55 -7.10 7.82
N THR A 73 20.60 -6.52 8.39
CA THR A 73 21.20 -6.95 9.65
C THR A 73 20.86 -5.96 10.75
N MET A 74 20.28 -6.43 11.85
CA MET A 74 20.03 -5.61 13.03
C MET A 74 21.28 -5.53 13.90
N THR A 75 21.89 -4.36 13.98
CA THR A 75 23.09 -4.11 14.80
C THR A 75 22.77 -3.66 16.22
N ALA A 76 21.52 -3.26 16.47
CA ALA A 76 20.98 -2.91 17.77
C ALA A 76 19.48 -3.30 17.84
N PRO A 77 18.92 -3.47 19.06
CA PRO A 77 17.48 -3.63 19.24
C PRO A 77 16.72 -2.41 18.67
N PRO A 78 15.54 -2.60 18.07
CA PRO A 78 14.74 -1.50 17.56
C PRO A 78 14.12 -0.73 18.73
N VAL A 79 14.17 0.60 18.67
CA VAL A 79 13.59 1.48 19.68
C VAL A 79 12.39 2.18 19.07
N PHE A 80 11.18 1.75 19.46
CA PHE A 80 9.93 2.42 19.09
C PHE A 80 9.50 3.32 20.24
N THR A 81 9.53 4.63 20.02
CA THR A 81 9.03 5.60 21.00
C THR A 81 7.65 6.06 20.52
N ALA A 82 6.60 5.78 21.28
CA ALA A 82 5.27 6.27 20.95
C ALA A 82 5.26 7.80 21.11
N SER A 83 5.15 8.53 20.00
CA SER A 83 4.81 9.94 20.05
C SER A 83 3.33 10.03 20.38
N ARG A 84 3.03 10.45 21.61
CA ARG A 84 1.66 10.52 22.15
C ARG A 84 0.92 11.74 21.62
#